data_AF-A0A482RDL2-F1
#
_entry.id   AF-A0A482RDL2-F1
#
_cell.length_a   1.000
_cell.length_b   1.000
_cell.length_c   1.000
_cell.angle_alpha   90.00
_cell.angle_beta   90.00
_cell.angle_gamma   90.00
#
_symmetry.space_group_name_H-M   'P 1'
#
loop_
_entity.id
_entity.type
_entity.pdbx_description
1 polymer ?
#
loop_
_entity_poly.entity_id
_entity_poly.type
_entity_poly.pdbx_seq_one_letter_code
_entity_poly.pdbx_strand_id
1 'polypeptide(L)' 'MPRARTRALPCPRSCTFTRTRAYLALQLHIMEGALVCPNCERAYPIHKGIPNMVLAEDEL' A
#
# COMPACT_ATOMS: atom_id res chain seq x y z
N MET A 1 -8.37 18.91 -20.31
CA MET A 1 -8.51 17.88 -19.26
C MET A 1 -8.97 16.56 -19.90
N PRO A 2 -8.08 15.60 -20.20
CA PRO A 2 -8.47 14.36 -20.85
C PRO A 2 -9.09 13.40 -19.81
N ARG A 3 -10.30 12.92 -20.08
CA ARG A 3 -11.00 11.95 -19.23
C ARG A 3 -10.32 10.59 -19.37
N ALA A 4 -9.67 10.12 -18.30
CA ALA A 4 -9.12 8.78 -18.22
C ALA A 4 -10.26 7.75 -18.35
N ARG A 5 -10.27 7.01 -19.46
CA ARG A 5 -11.13 5.84 -19.64
C ARG A 5 -10.63 4.73 -18.72
N THR A 6 -11.21 4.58 -17.55
CA THR A 6 -11.07 3.35 -16.76
C THR A 6 -11.81 2.24 -17.50
N ARG A 7 -11.06 1.33 -18.13
CA ARG A 7 -11.58 0.03 -18.55
C ARG A 7 -12.09 -0.70 -17.30
N ALA A 8 -13.40 -0.70 -17.09
CA ALA A 8 -14.03 -1.54 -16.10
C ALA A 8 -13.85 -3.01 -16.53
N LEU A 9 -13.08 -3.78 -15.75
CA LEU A 9 -13.04 -5.24 -15.92
C LEU A 9 -14.41 -5.83 -15.53
N PRO A 10 -14.97 -6.77 -16.31
CA PRO A 10 -16.24 -7.39 -15.98
C PRO A 10 -16.00 -8.40 -14.85
N CYS A 11 -16.64 -8.20 -13.70
CA CYS A 11 -16.52 -9.10 -12.56
C CYS A 11 -17.81 -9.93 -12.40
N PRO A 12 -17.72 -11.27 -12.22
CA PRO A 12 -18.88 -12.14 -12.21
C PRO A 12 -19.71 -11.96 -10.94
N ARG A 13 -20.97 -12.35 -11.08
CA ARG A 13 -22.12 -12.04 -10.24
C ARG A 13 -22.05 -12.70 -8.85
N SER A 14 -21.51 -11.98 -7.87
CA SER A 14 -21.92 -11.96 -6.45
C SER A 14 -20.83 -11.23 -5.64
N CYS A 15 -21.05 -9.97 -5.25
CA CYS A 15 -20.34 -9.46 -4.07
C CYS A 15 -20.97 -8.25 -3.44
N THR A 16 -21.40 -8.48 -2.21
CA THR A 16 -21.79 -7.51 -1.20
C THR A 16 -20.54 -7.11 -0.40
N PHE A 17 -20.08 -5.85 -0.53
CA PHE A 17 -19.10 -5.11 0.31
C PHE A 17 -17.72 -5.72 0.68
N THR A 18 -17.50 -7.03 0.61
CA THR A 18 -16.24 -7.72 0.94
C THR A 18 -15.27 -7.77 -0.24
N ARG A 19 -15.71 -7.84 -1.51
CA ARG A 19 -14.78 -7.82 -2.68
C ARG A 19 -14.04 -6.51 -2.80
N THR A 20 -14.72 -5.39 -2.61
CA THR A 20 -14.14 -4.06 -2.90
C THR A 20 -13.02 -3.71 -1.92
N ARG A 21 -13.15 -4.15 -0.66
CA ARG A 21 -12.16 -3.92 0.40
C ARG A 21 -10.95 -4.85 0.26
N ALA A 22 -11.17 -6.13 -0.03
CA ALA A 22 -10.08 -7.06 -0.31
C ALA A 22 -9.26 -6.62 -1.55
N TYR A 23 -9.93 -6.18 -2.62
CA TYR A 23 -9.28 -5.69 -3.84
C TYR A 23 -8.37 -4.48 -3.56
N LEU A 24 -8.85 -3.49 -2.81
CA LEU A 24 -8.06 -2.28 -2.53
C LEU A 24 -6.88 -2.54 -1.59
N ALA A 25 -7.07 -3.37 -0.55
CA ALA A 25 -6.03 -3.63 0.44
C ALA A 25 -4.90 -4.56 -0.06
N LEU A 26 -5.22 -5.51 -0.96
CA LEU A 26 -4.26 -6.52 -1.41
C LEU A 26 -3.56 -6.18 -2.73
N GLN A 27 -4.05 -5.19 -3.49
CA GLN A 27 -3.49 -4.85 -4.80
C GLN A 27 -2.71 -3.53 -4.84
N LEU A 28 -2.72 -2.76 -3.76
CA LEU A 28 -2.03 -1.47 -3.70
C LEU A 28 -0.66 -1.66 -3.06
N HIS A 29 0.38 -1.53 -3.86
CA HIS A 29 1.77 -1.69 -3.44
C HIS A 29 2.51 -0.36 -3.52
N ILE A 30 3.18 0.03 -2.44
CA ILE A 30 4.03 1.22 -2.40
C ILE A 30 5.42 0.81 -2.85
N MET A 31 5.86 1.23 -4.04
CA MET A 31 7.15 0.83 -4.61
C MET A 31 8.33 1.59 -4.00
N GLU A 32 8.14 2.88 -3.73
CA GLU A 32 9.14 3.79 -3.17
C GLU A 32 8.46 4.73 -2.16
N GLY A 33 9.13 5.01 -1.03
CA GLY A 33 8.58 5.86 0.03
C GLY A 33 9.27 5.65 1.38
N ALA A 34 8.63 6.08 2.46
CA ALA A 34 9.07 5.78 3.82
C ALA A 34 7.86 5.66 4.76
N LEU A 35 7.92 4.71 5.70
CA LEU A 35 6.97 4.63 6.81
C LEU A 35 7.51 5.46 7.97
N VAL A 36 6.71 6.39 8.49
CA VAL A 36 7.12 7.25 9.62
C VAL A 36 6.35 6.84 10.87
N CYS A 37 7.06 6.56 11.96
CA CYS A 37 6.42 6.27 13.24
C CYS A 37 5.86 7.57 13.85
N PRO A 38 4.57 7.64 14.22
CA PRO A 38 4.00 8.87 14.80
C PRO A 38 4.47 9.16 16.23
N ASN A 39 5.10 8.21 16.91
CA ASN A 39 5.53 8.36 18.31
C ASN A 39 7.01 8.78 18.44
N CYS A 40 7.88 8.32 17.55
CA CYS A 40 9.32 8.62 17.59
C CYS A 40 9.84 9.30 16.32
N GLU A 41 8.95 9.61 15.36
CA GLU A 41 9.24 10.30 14.09
C GLU A 41 10.28 9.61 13.20
N ARG A 42 10.69 8.39 13.54
CA ARG A 42 11.66 7.61 12.78
C ARG A 42 11.07 7.18 11.44
N ALA A 43 11.88 7.35 10.39
CA ALA A 43 11.54 6.95 9.02
C ALA A 43 12.16 5.59 8.65
N TYR A 44 11.32 4.70 8.13
CA TYR A 44 11.67 3.38 7.60
C TYR A 44 11.55 3.41 6.07
N PRO A 45 12.66 3.48 5.33
CA PRO A 45 12.62 3.64 3.87
C PRO A 45 12.07 2.38 3.17
N ILE A 46 11.31 2.58 2.10
CA ILE A 46 10.74 1.57 1.23
C ILE A 46 11.47 1.61 -0.10
N HIS A 47 12.08 0.49 -0.49
CA HIS A 47 12.72 0.32 -1.79
C HIS A 47 12.20 -0.94 -2.47
N LYS A 48 11.79 -0.83 -3.74
CA LYS A 48 11.28 -1.96 -4.54
C LYS A 48 10.10 -2.69 -3.88
N GLY A 49 9.25 -1.95 -3.17
CA GLY A 49 8.11 -2.54 -2.46
C GLY A 49 8.45 -3.22 -1.13
N ILE A 50 9.71 -3.16 -0.68
CA ILE A 50 10.16 -3.78 0.56
C ILE A 50 10.54 -2.67 1.56
N PRO A 51 9.79 -2.53 2.67
CA PRO A 51 10.16 -1.61 3.75
C PRO A 51 11.34 -2.18 4.56
N ASN A 52 12.35 -1.35 4.84
CA ASN A 52 13.41 -1.70 5.79
C ASN A 52 12.98 -1.37 7.22
N MET A 53 12.63 -2.38 8.01
CA MET A 53 12.23 -2.24 9.42
C MET A 53 13.30 -2.72 10.40
N VAL A 54 14.55 -2.85 9.96
CA VAL A 54 15.66 -3.22 10.83
C VAL A 54 16.01 -2.03 11.74
N LEU A 55 16.03 -2.28 13.04
CA LEU A 55 16.48 -1.32 14.05
C LEU A 55 18.01 -1.39 14.14
N ALA A 56 18.68 -0.25 14.38
CA ALA A 56 20.10 -0.30 14.70
C ALA A 56 20.29 -0.91 16.10
N GLU A 57 21.46 -1.48 16.35
CA GLU A 57 21.83 -2.09 17.64
C GLU A 57 21.70 -1.08 18.80
N ASP A 58 21.90 0.21 18.51
CA ASP A 58 21.83 1.31 19.49
C ASP A 58 20.39 1.78 19.81
N GLU A 59 19.37 1.21 19.16
CA GLU A 59 17.96 1.64 19.25
C GLU A 59 17.04 0.59 19.89
N LEU A 60 17.60 -0.33 20.70
CA LEU A 60 16.92 -1.40 21.46
C LEU A 60 16.56 -0.98 22.90
#